data_AF-A0A7K1KG59-F1
#
_entry.id   AF-A0A7K1KG59-F1
#
_cell.length_a   1.000
_cell.length_b   1.000
_cell.length_c   1.000
_cell.angle_alpha   90.00
_cell.angle_beta   90.00
_cell.angle_gamma   90.00
#
_symmetry.space_group_name_H-M   'P 1'
#
loop_
_entity.id
_entity.type
_entity.pdbx_description
1 polymer ?
#
loop_
_entity_poly.entity_id
_entity_poly.type
_entity_poly.pdbx_seq_one_letter_code
_entity_poly.pdbx_strand_id
1 'polypeptide(L)'
;MSLPGAATGDEGEPDDALPSEGAADSIASRPPSRQRKLTWLLGATSVVVAIVLAVVASMLFSRQRDAGDTIREAAAITPDTRWASAGDMGAVSLVTDDPTCAEWTRISAALVDLQNRVLWFDRDGSIPAVEWSPEQAAMYTAVARAMGSVAVQTSGLVRATPHRVMREVYEQLIAYAQELINRIPQYQAADIEVTRTADALVGAASSICGAAISGSAQARAPLTAAALPPSNPLPASIGLNRRTLMADNPSICAEWAPMSTNYRSSMADWSDADWQAPAVDWTYDQQSAGDATASLNTGFADGSEQLSRRSNNPIAEDFAVLSAQYLRAHALALPTYVPADRGLADAAANLTKVVDHACAAVV
;
A
#
# COMPACT_ATOMS: atom_id res chain seq x y z
N MET A 1 -3.65 16.69 44.74
CA MET A 1 -3.15 18.08 44.64
C MET A 1 -4.15 18.87 43.83
N SER A 2 -4.48 20.06 44.32
CA SER A 2 -5.68 20.83 44.05
C SER A 2 -5.79 21.39 42.63
N LEU A 3 -7.01 21.42 42.12
CA LEU A 3 -7.47 22.31 41.04
C LEU A 3 -7.90 23.66 41.63
N PRO A 4 -7.71 24.76 40.90
CA PRO A 4 -8.66 25.88 40.86
C PRO A 4 -9.23 25.97 39.42
N GLY A 5 -10.48 26.31 39.14
CA GLY A 5 -11.39 27.25 39.80
C GLY A 5 -11.79 28.29 38.75
N ALA A 6 -12.82 28.00 37.93
CA ALA A 6 -13.35 28.92 36.93
C ALA A 6 -14.44 29.80 37.54
N ALA A 7 -14.29 31.11 37.42
CA ALA A 7 -15.25 32.11 37.86
C ALA A 7 -15.97 32.75 36.65
N THR A 8 -17.25 33.00 36.86
CA THR A 8 -18.28 33.60 36.00
C THR A 8 -18.32 35.13 36.10
N GLY A 9 -18.86 35.78 35.07
CA GLY A 9 -19.33 37.18 35.03
C GLY A 9 -19.35 37.66 33.57
N ASP A 10 -20.45 37.84 32.85
CA ASP A 10 -21.76 38.49 33.02
C ASP A 10 -21.86 39.87 32.33
N GLU A 11 -22.92 39.96 31.53
CA GLU A 11 -23.64 40.97 30.72
C GLU A 11 -23.17 42.44 30.53
N GLY A 12 -23.45 42.95 29.30
CA GLY A 12 -23.55 44.38 28.96
C GLY A 12 -23.74 44.64 27.45
N GLU A 13 -24.98 44.92 27.03
CA GLU A 13 -25.49 45.37 25.70
C GLU A 13 -26.44 46.59 25.97
N PRO A 14 -27.01 47.42 25.03
CA PRO A 14 -26.81 47.74 23.58
C PRO A 14 -26.69 49.29 23.28
N ASP A 15 -26.92 49.64 22.00
CA ASP A 15 -27.32 50.94 21.38
C ASP A 15 -26.18 51.69 20.66
N ASP A 16 -26.29 52.23 19.43
CA ASP A 16 -27.47 52.70 18.69
C ASP A 16 -27.17 53.04 17.20
N ALA A 17 -28.24 53.17 16.41
CA ALA A 17 -28.45 54.08 15.26
C ALA A 17 -27.92 53.79 13.82
N LEU A 18 -28.89 53.47 12.94
CA LEU A 18 -29.00 53.90 11.53
C LEU A 18 -29.75 55.26 11.46
N PRO A 19 -29.70 56.05 10.36
CA PRO A 19 -30.76 55.93 9.32
C PRO A 19 -30.43 56.34 7.85
N SER A 20 -31.33 55.84 6.96
CA SER A 20 -31.94 56.43 5.73
C SER A 20 -31.08 56.71 4.48
N GLU A 21 -31.26 56.01 3.37
CA GLU A 21 -32.25 56.17 2.26
C GLU A 21 -31.78 57.06 1.09
N GLY A 22 -31.88 56.52 -0.13
CA GLY A 22 -31.69 57.24 -1.40
C GLY A 22 -31.85 56.30 -2.59
N ALA A 23 -32.95 56.46 -3.33
CA ALA A 23 -33.49 55.54 -4.34
C ALA A 23 -33.04 55.82 -5.79
N ALA A 24 -33.30 54.82 -6.65
CA ALA A 24 -33.57 54.83 -8.10
C ALA A 24 -32.41 55.13 -9.08
N ASP A 25 -32.11 54.19 -10.00
CA ASP A 25 -32.77 54.20 -11.31
C ASP A 25 -32.50 52.93 -12.15
N SER A 26 -33.48 52.54 -12.94
CA SER A 26 -33.51 51.36 -13.82
C SER A 26 -33.04 51.68 -15.24
N ILE A 27 -32.20 50.85 -15.87
CA ILE A 27 -32.27 50.59 -17.32
C ILE A 27 -32.04 49.11 -17.59
N ALA A 28 -33.10 48.46 -18.08
CA ALA A 28 -33.06 47.16 -18.72
C ALA A 28 -32.43 47.26 -20.12
N SER A 29 -31.61 46.29 -20.49
CA SER A 29 -31.37 45.96 -21.91
C SER A 29 -31.36 44.44 -22.07
N ARG A 30 -32.35 43.94 -22.82
CA ARG A 30 -32.45 42.55 -23.30
C ARG A 30 -31.55 42.34 -24.54
N PRO A 31 -31.26 41.07 -24.90
CA PRO A 31 -30.09 40.70 -25.70
C PRO A 31 -30.36 40.73 -27.21
N PRO A 32 -29.33 40.83 -28.06
CA PRO A 32 -29.48 40.52 -29.47
C PRO A 32 -29.31 39.02 -29.74
N SER A 33 -30.30 38.48 -30.42
CA SER A 33 -30.46 37.11 -30.90
C SER A 33 -29.64 36.80 -32.15
N ARG A 34 -29.21 35.52 -32.25
CA ARG A 34 -29.05 34.65 -33.45
C ARG A 34 -28.32 35.22 -34.67
N GLN A 35 -27.17 34.61 -35.02
CA GLN A 35 -27.03 33.84 -36.28
C GLN A 35 -25.74 33.00 -36.33
N ARG A 36 -25.94 31.68 -36.19
CA ARG A 36 -25.32 30.54 -36.89
C ARG A 36 -24.08 30.83 -37.77
N LYS A 37 -22.90 30.35 -37.34
CA LYS A 37 -21.87 29.80 -38.23
C LYS A 37 -21.35 28.47 -37.67
N LEU A 38 -21.80 27.41 -38.33
CA LEU A 38 -21.32 26.05 -38.24
C LEU A 38 -20.00 25.97 -38.99
N THR A 39 -18.88 25.72 -38.30
CA THR A 39 -17.64 25.28 -38.95
C THR A 39 -17.04 24.12 -38.17
N TRP A 40 -16.77 23.07 -38.95
CA TRP A 40 -16.24 21.77 -38.61
C TRP A 40 -14.98 21.78 -37.73
N LEU A 41 -14.99 20.94 -36.70
CA LEU A 41 -13.79 20.40 -36.05
C LEU A 41 -14.03 18.89 -35.81
N LEU A 42 -14.32 18.17 -36.90
CA LEU A 42 -14.20 16.72 -37.00
C LEU A 42 -13.00 16.45 -37.89
N GLY A 43 -11.85 16.21 -37.27
CA GLY A 43 -10.59 15.95 -37.97
C GLY A 43 -9.54 15.22 -37.14
N ALA A 44 -9.63 15.24 -35.80
CA ALA A 44 -8.66 14.56 -34.92
C ALA A 44 -9.22 13.31 -34.21
N THR A 45 -10.54 13.18 -34.05
CA THR A 45 -11.18 12.04 -33.35
C THR A 45 -11.45 10.84 -34.25
N SER A 46 -11.64 11.03 -35.56
CA SER A 46 -11.93 9.94 -36.50
C SER A 46 -10.71 9.07 -36.80
N VAL A 47 -9.50 9.64 -36.76
CA VAL A 47 -8.26 8.89 -37.00
C VAL A 47 -7.93 7.98 -35.82
N VAL A 48 -8.14 8.45 -34.58
CA VAL A 48 -7.87 7.65 -33.37
C VAL A 48 -8.84 6.47 -33.27
N VAL A 49 -10.13 6.67 -33.56
CA VAL A 49 -11.12 5.57 -33.57
C VAL A 49 -10.83 4.57 -34.68
N ALA A 50 -10.38 5.02 -35.86
CA ALA A 50 -9.99 4.12 -36.94
C ALA A 50 -8.74 3.30 -36.61
N ILE A 51 -7.75 3.89 -35.92
CA ILE A 51 -6.55 3.17 -35.46
C ILE A 51 -6.90 2.14 -34.39
N VAL A 52 -7.76 2.48 -33.42
CA VAL A 52 -8.20 1.54 -32.38
C VAL A 52 -8.99 0.37 -33.00
N LEU A 53 -9.89 0.64 -33.94
CA LEU A 53 -10.63 -0.42 -34.65
C LEU A 53 -9.72 -1.28 -35.53
N ALA A 54 -8.71 -0.71 -36.17
CA ALA A 54 -7.73 -1.47 -36.96
C ALA A 54 -6.85 -2.37 -36.08
N VAL A 55 -6.44 -1.90 -34.90
CA VAL A 55 -5.68 -2.71 -33.93
C VAL A 55 -6.53 -3.84 -33.36
N VAL A 56 -7.79 -3.56 -32.98
CA VAL A 56 -8.72 -4.58 -32.49
C VAL A 56 -9.07 -5.61 -33.57
N ALA A 57 -9.28 -5.18 -34.82
CA ALA A 57 -9.48 -6.09 -35.94
C ALA A 57 -8.23 -6.93 -36.22
N SER A 58 -7.03 -6.35 -36.13
CA SER A 58 -5.77 -7.07 -36.31
C SER A 58 -5.56 -8.15 -35.24
N MET A 59 -5.94 -7.88 -33.99
CA MET A 59 -5.88 -8.84 -32.88
C MET A 59 -6.95 -9.94 -32.97
N LEU A 60 -8.11 -9.65 -33.59
CA LEU A 60 -9.16 -10.65 -33.83
C LEU A 60 -8.84 -11.52 -35.05
N PHE A 61 -8.25 -10.95 -36.11
CA PHE A 61 -7.84 -11.71 -37.30
C PHE A 61 -6.55 -12.51 -37.11
N SER A 62 -5.65 -12.14 -36.19
CA SER A 62 -4.51 -12.97 -35.81
C SER A 62 -4.92 -14.14 -34.91
N ARG A 63 -6.00 -14.02 -34.13
CA ARG A 63 -6.56 -15.14 -33.35
C ARG A 63 -7.28 -16.20 -34.19
N GLN A 64 -7.61 -15.90 -35.45
CA GLN A 64 -8.45 -16.78 -36.29
C GLN A 64 -7.70 -17.43 -37.45
N ARG A 65 -6.38 -17.24 -37.56
CA ARG A 65 -5.54 -17.83 -38.63
C ARG A 65 -4.64 -19.00 -38.24
N ASP A 66 -4.65 -19.43 -36.99
CA ASP A 66 -3.97 -20.68 -36.59
C ASP A 66 -4.99 -21.83 -36.48
N ALA A 67 -5.63 -22.15 -37.61
CA ALA A 67 -6.39 -23.37 -37.81
C ALA A 67 -5.90 -24.01 -39.13
N GLY A 68 -4.79 -24.74 -39.04
CA GLY A 68 -4.14 -25.35 -40.20
C GLY A 68 -2.95 -26.23 -39.83
N ASP A 69 -3.27 -27.44 -39.36
CA ASP A 69 -2.54 -28.71 -39.52
C ASP A 69 -0.99 -28.70 -39.48
N THR A 70 -0.43 -29.01 -38.32
CA THR A 70 0.67 -29.98 -38.21
C THR A 70 0.50 -30.79 -36.93
N ILE A 71 0.26 -32.10 -37.07
CA ILE A 71 0.40 -33.07 -35.99
C ILE A 71 1.85 -33.01 -35.49
N ARG A 72 2.07 -32.31 -34.37
CA ARG A 72 3.26 -32.44 -33.55
C ARG A 72 2.81 -32.93 -32.18
N GLU A 73 2.99 -34.24 -32.01
CA GLU A 73 3.13 -34.97 -30.75
C GLU A 73 2.61 -34.21 -29.53
N ALA A 74 1.42 -34.61 -29.07
CA ALA A 74 0.85 -34.15 -27.82
C ALA A 74 1.81 -34.49 -26.68
N ALA A 75 2.72 -33.57 -26.36
CA ALA A 75 3.31 -33.49 -25.04
C ALA A 75 2.12 -33.44 -24.08
N ALA A 76 2.06 -34.43 -23.19
CA ALA A 76 1.02 -34.54 -22.18
C ALA A 76 0.77 -33.15 -21.57
N ILE A 77 -0.44 -32.63 -21.73
CA ILE A 77 -0.90 -31.48 -20.97
C ILE A 77 -1.02 -31.98 -19.54
N THR A 78 0.08 -31.96 -18.79
CA THR A 78 -0.02 -31.78 -17.35
C THR A 78 -0.75 -30.46 -17.16
N PRO A 79 -1.90 -30.42 -16.44
CA PRO A 79 -2.50 -29.14 -16.08
C PRO A 79 -1.38 -28.34 -15.41
N ASP A 80 -1.07 -27.16 -15.95
CA ASP A 80 0.05 -26.37 -15.47
C ASP A 80 -0.29 -25.89 -14.06
N THR A 81 0.07 -26.69 -13.06
CA THR A 81 -0.11 -26.42 -11.63
C THR A 81 0.90 -25.38 -11.13
N ARG A 82 1.58 -24.67 -12.04
CA ARG A 82 2.58 -23.66 -11.71
C ARG A 82 1.91 -22.34 -11.38
N TRP A 83 2.45 -21.69 -10.36
CA TRP A 83 2.04 -20.33 -9.99
C TRP A 83 2.47 -19.33 -11.06
N ALA A 84 1.71 -18.24 -11.23
CA ALA A 84 2.01 -17.23 -12.25
C ALA A 84 3.40 -16.59 -12.09
N SER A 85 3.88 -16.48 -10.84
CA SER A 85 5.21 -15.99 -10.47
C SER A 85 6.30 -17.06 -10.47
N ALA A 86 6.07 -18.26 -11.02
CA ALA A 86 7.07 -19.33 -11.04
C ALA A 86 8.33 -18.98 -11.85
N GLY A 87 8.21 -18.09 -12.84
CA GLY A 87 9.34 -17.59 -13.61
C GLY A 87 10.01 -16.33 -13.03
N ASP A 88 9.43 -15.73 -11.99
CA ASP A 88 9.97 -14.50 -11.39
C ASP A 88 11.10 -14.81 -10.41
N MET A 89 12.30 -14.90 -10.96
CA MET A 89 13.57 -15.09 -10.23
C MET A 89 14.44 -13.82 -10.28
N GLY A 90 13.89 -12.73 -10.81
CA GLY A 90 14.62 -11.48 -11.06
C GLY A 90 14.80 -10.63 -9.81
N ALA A 91 15.51 -9.51 -10.00
CA ALA A 91 15.60 -8.47 -8.98
C ALA A 91 14.20 -7.94 -8.62
N VAL A 92 13.98 -7.69 -7.33
CA VAL A 92 12.79 -7.01 -6.86
C VAL A 92 12.78 -5.56 -7.36
N SER A 93 11.62 -5.11 -7.83
CA SER A 93 11.41 -3.75 -8.34
C SER A 93 10.04 -3.23 -7.92
N LEU A 94 9.77 -1.95 -8.17
CA LEU A 94 8.44 -1.38 -7.95
C LEU A 94 7.38 -2.20 -8.69
N VAL A 95 6.33 -2.59 -7.98
CA VAL A 95 5.16 -3.23 -8.62
C VAL A 95 4.37 -2.13 -9.30
N THR A 96 4.48 -2.05 -10.63
CA THR A 96 3.79 -1.04 -11.44
C THR A 96 2.42 -1.49 -11.92
N ASP A 97 2.21 -2.80 -12.01
CA ASP A 97 0.94 -3.43 -12.39
C ASP A 97 0.90 -4.83 -11.78
N ASP A 98 -0.22 -5.21 -11.17
CA ASP A 98 -0.47 -6.59 -10.72
C ASP A 98 -1.97 -6.89 -10.88
N PRO A 99 -2.34 -7.93 -11.67
CA PRO A 99 -3.74 -8.27 -11.89
C PRO A 99 -4.49 -8.68 -10.60
N THR A 100 -3.80 -9.03 -9.52
CA THR A 100 -4.45 -9.36 -8.23
C THR A 100 -4.88 -8.14 -7.45
N CYS A 101 -4.37 -6.94 -7.76
CA CYS A 101 -4.61 -5.75 -6.96
C CYS A 101 -6.09 -5.35 -6.86
N ALA A 102 -6.85 -5.47 -7.96
CA ALA A 102 -8.28 -5.14 -7.94
C ALA A 102 -9.09 -6.06 -7.01
N GLU A 103 -8.72 -7.35 -6.92
CA GLU A 103 -9.36 -8.29 -6.00
C GLU A 103 -8.87 -8.07 -4.56
N TRP A 104 -7.57 -7.85 -4.37
CA TRP A 104 -7.00 -7.51 -3.07
C TRP A 104 -7.68 -6.28 -2.45
N THR A 105 -7.89 -5.20 -3.20
CA THR A 105 -8.58 -4.00 -2.72
C THR A 105 -9.99 -4.31 -2.21
N ARG A 106 -10.73 -5.23 -2.85
CA ARG A 106 -12.05 -5.65 -2.36
C ARG A 106 -11.95 -6.44 -1.06
N ILE A 107 -11.03 -7.39 -0.99
CA ILE A 107 -10.80 -8.23 0.19
C ILE A 107 -10.40 -7.37 1.38
N SER A 108 -9.43 -6.47 1.20
CA SER A 108 -8.90 -5.64 2.28
C SER A 108 -9.90 -4.59 2.74
N ALA A 109 -10.70 -3.99 1.84
CA ALA A 109 -11.75 -3.04 2.22
C ALA A 109 -12.78 -3.68 3.17
N ALA A 110 -13.24 -4.91 2.87
CA ALA A 110 -14.17 -5.62 3.74
C ALA A 110 -13.58 -5.92 5.14
N LEU A 111 -12.28 -6.23 5.21
CA LEU A 111 -11.56 -6.43 6.48
C LEU A 111 -11.46 -5.12 7.26
N VAL A 112 -10.99 -4.04 6.62
CA VAL A 112 -10.79 -2.73 7.26
C VAL A 112 -12.11 -2.15 7.77
N ASP A 113 -13.19 -2.28 6.99
CA ASP A 113 -14.53 -1.88 7.43
C ASP A 113 -14.97 -2.62 8.69
N LEU A 114 -14.67 -3.92 8.80
CA LEU A 114 -14.94 -4.69 10.00
C LEU A 114 -14.07 -4.25 11.17
N GLN A 115 -12.76 -4.10 10.94
CA GLN A 115 -11.79 -3.65 11.96
C GLN A 115 -12.19 -2.30 12.55
N ASN A 116 -12.61 -1.35 11.72
CA ASN A 116 -13.11 -0.04 12.17
C ASN A 116 -14.38 -0.16 13.01
N ARG A 117 -15.36 -0.97 12.60
CA ARG A 117 -16.61 -1.17 13.36
C ARG A 117 -16.39 -1.75 14.76
N VAL A 118 -15.35 -2.55 14.94
CA VAL A 118 -15.03 -3.19 16.23
C VAL A 118 -13.91 -2.47 16.98
N LEU A 119 -13.49 -1.28 16.54
CA LEU A 119 -12.42 -0.49 17.15
C LEU A 119 -11.09 -1.26 17.28
N TRP A 120 -10.80 -2.10 16.28
CA TRP A 120 -9.63 -2.96 16.28
C TRP A 120 -8.31 -2.20 16.44
N PHE A 121 -8.22 -1.02 15.82
CA PHE A 121 -7.00 -0.20 15.83
C PHE A 121 -6.80 0.56 17.15
N ASP A 122 -7.86 0.69 17.97
CA ASP A 122 -7.82 1.33 19.29
C ASP A 122 -7.56 0.32 20.42
N ARG A 123 -7.36 -0.96 20.08
CA ARG A 123 -7.19 -2.04 21.06
C ARG A 123 -5.96 -1.80 21.95
N ASP A 124 -6.11 -2.10 23.24
CA ASP A 124 -4.96 -2.38 24.09
C ASP A 124 -4.52 -3.85 23.87
N GLY A 125 -3.47 -4.02 23.08
CA GLY A 125 -2.90 -5.32 22.75
C GLY A 125 -2.17 -6.01 23.91
N SER A 126 -1.98 -5.32 25.04
CA SER A 126 -1.27 -5.85 26.22
C SER A 126 -2.15 -6.69 27.16
N ILE A 127 -3.48 -6.60 27.02
CA ILE A 127 -4.43 -7.30 27.89
C ILE A 127 -4.55 -8.77 27.42
N PRO A 128 -4.20 -9.76 28.26
CA PRO A 128 -4.28 -11.17 27.89
C PRO A 128 -5.74 -11.66 27.84
N ALA A 129 -5.97 -12.78 27.14
CA ALA A 129 -7.31 -13.34 26.93
C ALA A 129 -8.10 -13.61 28.22
N VAL A 130 -7.38 -13.98 29.29
CA VAL A 130 -7.97 -14.26 30.62
C VAL A 130 -8.54 -13.02 31.32
N GLU A 131 -8.14 -11.82 30.87
CA GLU A 131 -8.55 -10.53 31.42
C GLU A 131 -9.48 -9.75 30.47
N TRP A 132 -9.83 -10.32 29.31
CA TRP A 132 -10.70 -9.64 28.35
C TRP A 132 -12.10 -9.39 28.91
N SER A 133 -12.61 -8.18 28.66
CA SER A 133 -14.04 -7.93 28.72
C SER A 133 -14.80 -8.74 27.65
N PRO A 134 -16.12 -8.93 27.80
CA PRO A 134 -16.94 -9.55 26.76
C PRO A 134 -16.81 -8.86 25.39
N GLU A 135 -16.68 -7.54 25.37
CA GLU A 135 -16.51 -6.74 24.16
C GLU A 135 -15.15 -6.98 23.51
N GLN A 136 -14.07 -7.05 24.30
CA GLN A 136 -12.73 -7.38 23.80
C GLN A 136 -12.70 -8.79 23.21
N ALA A 137 -13.25 -9.78 23.92
CA ALA A 137 -13.35 -11.15 23.41
C ALA A 137 -14.16 -11.22 22.11
N ALA A 138 -15.25 -10.46 21.99
CA ALA A 138 -16.05 -10.37 20.78
C ALA A 138 -15.27 -9.70 19.62
N MET A 139 -14.52 -8.63 19.89
CA MET A 139 -13.66 -7.94 18.92
C MET A 139 -12.60 -8.90 18.36
N TYR A 140 -11.81 -9.55 19.21
CA TYR A 140 -10.78 -10.50 18.77
C TYR A 140 -11.40 -11.67 17.98
N THR A 141 -12.52 -12.22 18.44
CA THR A 141 -13.24 -13.29 17.72
C THR A 141 -13.72 -12.84 16.34
N ALA A 142 -14.25 -11.62 16.23
CA ALA A 142 -14.72 -11.07 14.96
C ALA A 142 -13.57 -10.90 13.96
N VAL A 143 -12.44 -10.35 14.42
CA VAL A 143 -11.25 -10.17 13.59
C VAL A 143 -10.60 -11.51 13.22
N ALA A 144 -10.53 -12.48 14.14
CA ALA A 144 -10.05 -13.84 13.84
C ALA A 144 -10.82 -14.47 12.68
N ARG A 145 -12.15 -14.37 12.72
CA ARG A 145 -13.02 -14.90 11.68
C ARG A 145 -12.81 -14.17 10.36
N ALA A 146 -12.68 -12.85 10.40
CA ALA A 146 -12.42 -12.04 9.20
C ALA A 146 -11.05 -12.38 8.58
N MET A 147 -10.00 -12.48 9.39
CA MET A 147 -8.66 -12.89 8.96
C MET A 147 -8.65 -14.30 8.38
N GLY A 148 -9.44 -15.22 8.93
CA GLY A 148 -9.62 -16.56 8.35
C GLY A 148 -10.24 -16.51 6.95
N SER A 149 -11.24 -15.65 6.75
CA SER A 149 -11.84 -15.41 5.43
C SER A 149 -10.86 -14.76 4.45
N VAL A 150 -10.07 -13.78 4.92
CA VAL A 150 -9.01 -13.14 4.13
C VAL A 150 -7.97 -14.18 3.70
N ALA A 151 -7.50 -15.03 4.61
CA ALA A 151 -6.53 -16.07 4.28
C ALA A 151 -7.03 -17.03 3.19
N VAL A 152 -8.32 -17.41 3.24
CA VAL A 152 -8.94 -18.25 2.21
C VAL A 152 -8.99 -17.54 0.85
N GLN A 153 -9.48 -16.29 0.81
CA GLN A 153 -9.60 -15.54 -0.44
C GLN A 153 -8.23 -15.21 -1.06
N THR A 154 -7.27 -14.80 -0.22
CA THR A 154 -5.89 -14.48 -0.61
C THR A 154 -5.15 -15.69 -1.18
N SER A 155 -5.51 -16.93 -0.81
CA SER A 155 -4.90 -18.14 -1.39
C SER A 155 -5.06 -18.26 -2.92
N GLY A 156 -6.11 -17.65 -3.48
CA GLY A 156 -6.28 -17.53 -4.93
C GLY A 156 -5.30 -16.52 -5.54
N LEU A 157 -5.04 -15.41 -4.84
CA LEU A 157 -4.13 -14.36 -5.30
C LEU A 157 -2.68 -14.83 -5.34
N VAL A 158 -2.25 -15.64 -4.37
CA VAL A 158 -0.91 -16.27 -4.35
C VAL A 158 -0.59 -16.97 -5.67
N ARG A 159 -1.58 -17.66 -6.28
CA ARG A 159 -1.37 -18.40 -7.54
C ARG A 159 -1.41 -17.49 -8.76
N ALA A 160 -2.14 -16.38 -8.67
CA ALA A 160 -2.47 -15.50 -9.78
C ALA A 160 -1.48 -14.34 -9.97
N THR A 161 -0.80 -13.90 -8.90
CA THR A 161 0.16 -12.80 -9.01
C THR A 161 1.41 -13.22 -9.81
N PRO A 162 1.82 -12.42 -10.81
CA PRO A 162 3.04 -12.67 -11.58
C PRO A 162 4.30 -12.24 -10.81
N HIS A 163 4.17 -11.47 -9.72
CA HIS A 163 5.29 -10.95 -8.95
C HIS A 163 5.57 -11.84 -7.74
N ARG A 164 6.80 -12.34 -7.63
CA ARG A 164 7.28 -13.14 -6.49
C ARG A 164 7.07 -12.41 -5.17
N VAL A 165 7.40 -11.12 -5.10
CA VAL A 165 7.31 -10.39 -3.84
C VAL A 165 5.87 -10.17 -3.40
N MET A 166 4.92 -9.96 -4.32
CA MET A 166 3.49 -9.89 -3.99
C MET A 166 2.96 -11.24 -3.51
N ARG A 167 3.43 -12.32 -4.15
CA ARG A 167 3.14 -13.68 -3.69
C ARG A 167 3.59 -13.89 -2.25
N GLU A 168 4.82 -13.50 -1.94
CA GLU A 168 5.40 -13.64 -0.60
C GLU A 168 4.66 -12.80 0.44
N VAL A 169 4.24 -11.56 0.10
CA VAL A 169 3.36 -10.75 0.96
C VAL A 169 2.05 -11.47 1.26
N TYR A 170 1.40 -12.05 0.24
CA TYR A 170 0.17 -12.82 0.41
C TYR A 170 0.35 -14.11 1.22
N GLU A 171 1.43 -14.84 1.00
CA GLU A 171 1.77 -16.04 1.78
C GLU A 171 2.02 -15.71 3.24
N GLN A 172 2.80 -14.66 3.51
CA GLN A 172 3.06 -14.21 4.88
C GLN A 172 1.76 -13.73 5.54
N LEU A 173 0.88 -13.03 4.81
CA LEU A 173 -0.43 -12.64 5.35
C LEU A 173 -1.25 -13.87 5.77
N ILE A 174 -1.26 -14.92 4.95
CA ILE A 174 -1.94 -16.18 5.27
C ILE A 174 -1.31 -16.84 6.52
N ALA A 175 0.02 -16.90 6.60
CA ALA A 175 0.73 -17.51 7.72
C ALA A 175 0.45 -16.76 9.03
N TYR A 176 0.56 -15.44 9.04
CA TYR A 176 0.30 -14.63 10.24
C TYR A 176 -1.18 -14.59 10.63
N ALA A 177 -2.11 -14.62 9.66
CA ALA A 177 -3.54 -14.75 9.95
C ALA A 177 -3.85 -16.08 10.66
N GLN A 178 -3.27 -17.18 10.19
CA GLN A 178 -3.42 -18.50 10.83
C GLN A 178 -2.81 -18.51 12.23
N GLU A 179 -1.62 -17.94 12.39
CA GLU A 179 -0.95 -17.84 13.68
C GLU A 179 -1.76 -17.03 14.71
N LEU A 180 -2.32 -15.88 14.30
CA LEU A 180 -3.19 -15.07 15.13
C LEU A 180 -4.44 -15.87 15.57
N ILE A 181 -5.11 -16.53 14.63
CA ILE A 181 -6.32 -17.33 14.93
C ILE A 181 -6.01 -18.42 15.96
N ASN A 182 -4.86 -19.06 15.86
CA ASN A 182 -4.44 -20.11 16.79
C ASN A 182 -4.11 -19.57 18.18
N ARG A 183 -3.60 -18.34 18.28
CA ARG A 183 -3.21 -17.70 19.54
C ARG A 183 -4.39 -17.09 20.30
N ILE A 184 -5.43 -16.61 19.61
CA ILE A 184 -6.56 -15.90 20.22
C ILE A 184 -7.19 -16.60 21.44
N PRO A 185 -7.44 -17.93 21.46
CA PRO A 185 -8.00 -18.60 22.64
C PRO A 185 -7.14 -18.50 23.90
N GLN A 186 -5.83 -18.26 23.76
CA GLN A 186 -4.86 -18.17 24.85
C GLN A 186 -4.01 -16.89 24.74
N TYR A 187 -4.54 -15.85 24.10
CA TYR A 187 -3.79 -14.66 23.72
C TYR A 187 -3.04 -14.06 24.91
N GLN A 188 -1.77 -13.75 24.70
CA GLN A 188 -0.89 -13.07 25.64
C GLN A 188 -0.46 -11.72 25.07
N ALA A 189 0.02 -10.83 25.95
CA ALA A 189 0.53 -9.51 25.54
C ALA A 189 1.59 -9.60 24.43
N ALA A 190 2.45 -10.63 24.45
CA ALA A 190 3.49 -10.85 23.43
C ALA A 190 2.92 -11.18 22.04
N ASP A 191 1.68 -11.67 21.95
CA ASP A 191 1.03 -12.01 20.67
C ASP A 191 0.61 -10.78 19.86
N ILE A 192 0.75 -9.58 20.43
CA ILE A 192 0.47 -8.32 19.73
C ILE A 192 1.36 -8.16 18.49
N GLU A 193 2.58 -8.67 18.51
CA GLU A 193 3.50 -8.53 17.37
C GLU A 193 3.13 -9.43 16.20
N VAL A 194 2.54 -10.62 16.45
CA VAL A 194 1.91 -11.43 15.40
C VAL A 194 0.77 -10.66 14.74
N THR A 195 -0.04 -10.01 15.57
CA THR A 195 -1.18 -9.20 15.13
C THR A 195 -0.74 -7.99 14.32
N ARG A 196 0.25 -7.24 14.79
CA ARG A 196 0.82 -6.08 14.10
C ARG A 196 1.51 -6.46 12.80
N THR A 197 2.14 -7.63 12.75
CA THR A 197 2.71 -8.14 11.49
C THR A 197 1.61 -8.42 10.46
N ALA A 198 0.50 -9.05 10.86
CA ALA A 198 -0.64 -9.26 9.97
C ALA A 198 -1.24 -7.93 9.47
N ASP A 199 -1.46 -6.96 10.38
CA ASP A 199 -1.96 -5.63 10.03
C ASP A 199 -1.00 -4.91 9.06
N ALA A 200 0.32 -5.01 9.28
CA ALA A 200 1.34 -4.42 8.40
C ALA A 200 1.40 -5.09 7.02
N LEU A 201 1.17 -6.40 6.92
CA LEU A 201 1.08 -7.11 5.63
C LEU A 201 -0.16 -6.68 4.84
N VAL A 202 -1.30 -6.48 5.51
CA VAL A 202 -2.50 -5.90 4.89
C VAL A 202 -2.20 -4.49 4.39
N GLY A 203 -1.52 -3.67 5.20
CA GLY A 203 -1.07 -2.34 4.83
C GLY A 203 -0.13 -2.35 3.62
N ALA A 204 0.89 -3.21 3.62
CA ALA A 204 1.88 -3.32 2.56
C ALA A 204 1.23 -3.67 1.22
N ALA A 205 0.44 -4.75 1.18
CA ALA A 205 -0.27 -5.15 -0.04
C ALA A 205 -1.21 -4.03 -0.55
N SER A 206 -1.90 -3.33 0.37
CA SER A 206 -2.80 -2.24 0.00
C SER A 206 -2.06 -1.01 -0.55
N SER A 207 -0.94 -0.63 0.06
CA SER A 207 -0.13 0.50 -0.39
C SER A 207 0.59 0.21 -1.71
N ILE A 208 1.12 -1.02 -1.88
CA ILE A 208 1.72 -1.47 -3.14
C ILE A 208 0.68 -1.39 -4.27
N CYS A 209 -0.51 -1.97 -4.05
CA CYS A 209 -1.59 -1.92 -5.02
C CYS A 209 -2.10 -0.50 -5.27
N GLY A 210 -2.18 0.35 -4.25
CA GLY A 210 -2.54 1.75 -4.39
C GLY A 210 -1.54 2.52 -5.26
N ALA A 211 -0.24 2.30 -5.05
CA ALA A 211 0.82 2.91 -5.86
C ALA A 211 0.79 2.44 -7.32
N ALA A 212 0.48 1.17 -7.57
CA ALA A 212 0.27 0.64 -8.92
C ALA A 212 -0.97 1.25 -9.59
N ILE A 213 -2.13 1.18 -8.93
CA ILE A 213 -3.43 1.63 -9.47
C ILE A 213 -3.45 3.15 -9.74
N SER A 214 -2.84 3.95 -8.86
CA SER A 214 -2.74 5.41 -9.04
C SER A 214 -1.74 5.83 -10.11
N GLY A 215 -0.88 4.92 -10.56
CA GLY A 215 0.19 5.19 -11.52
C GLY A 215 1.44 5.83 -10.91
N SER A 216 1.51 6.07 -9.59
CA SER A 216 2.71 6.65 -8.95
C SER A 216 3.91 5.72 -9.06
N ALA A 217 3.73 4.41 -8.85
CA ALA A 217 4.79 3.43 -9.06
C ALA A 217 5.28 3.43 -10.52
N GLN A 218 4.35 3.47 -11.48
CA GLN A 218 4.69 3.49 -12.90
C GLN A 218 5.45 4.76 -13.32
N ALA A 219 5.07 5.91 -12.77
CA ALA A 219 5.73 7.19 -13.05
C ALA A 219 7.19 7.23 -12.55
N ARG A 220 7.49 6.55 -11.44
CA ARG A 220 8.83 6.57 -10.82
C ARG A 220 9.71 5.39 -11.21
N ALA A 221 9.14 4.28 -11.69
CA ALA A 221 9.92 3.07 -12.02
C ALA A 221 11.08 3.30 -13.00
N PRO A 222 10.93 4.04 -14.12
CA PRO A 222 12.05 4.27 -15.04
C PRO A 222 13.20 5.11 -14.47
N LEU A 223 12.93 5.88 -13.42
CA LEU A 223 13.90 6.75 -12.76
C LEU A 223 14.60 6.04 -11.59
N THR A 224 14.04 4.93 -11.12
CA THR A 224 14.55 4.20 -9.96
C THR A 224 15.61 3.21 -10.43
N ALA A 225 16.80 3.28 -9.82
CA ALA A 225 17.88 2.35 -10.14
C ALA A 225 17.45 0.91 -9.79
N ALA A 226 17.62 0.00 -10.76
CA ALA A 226 17.29 -1.40 -10.58
C ALA A 226 18.11 -2.01 -9.41
N ALA A 227 17.43 -2.77 -8.56
CA ALA A 227 18.09 -3.58 -7.54
C ALA A 227 18.94 -4.68 -8.20
N LEU A 228 19.91 -5.21 -7.43
CA LEU A 228 20.58 -6.45 -7.82
C LEU A 228 19.63 -7.64 -7.63
N PRO A 229 19.80 -8.74 -8.40
CA PRO A 229 19.08 -9.99 -8.16
C PRO A 229 19.17 -10.45 -6.71
N PRO A 230 18.17 -11.20 -6.21
CA PRO A 230 18.19 -11.75 -4.85
C PRO A 230 19.36 -12.72 -4.68
N SER A 231 19.90 -12.77 -3.46
CA SER A 231 21.07 -13.60 -3.13
C SER A 231 20.75 -15.09 -3.18
N ASN A 232 19.52 -15.47 -2.83
CA ASN A 232 19.01 -16.83 -2.88
C ASN A 232 17.50 -16.84 -3.20
N PRO A 233 17.09 -16.69 -4.48
CA PRO A 233 15.68 -16.62 -4.83
C PRO A 233 14.96 -17.93 -4.45
N LEU A 234 13.85 -17.81 -3.72
CA LEU A 234 12.99 -18.97 -3.44
C LEU A 234 12.16 -19.32 -4.68
N PRO A 235 12.24 -20.56 -5.19
CA PRO A 235 11.37 -20.97 -6.27
C PRO A 235 9.92 -21.00 -5.80
N ALA A 236 8.99 -20.69 -6.71
CA ALA A 236 7.57 -20.93 -6.46
C ALA A 236 7.36 -22.41 -6.11
N SER A 237 6.82 -22.68 -4.92
CA SER A 237 6.50 -24.03 -4.49
C SER A 237 5.05 -24.36 -4.86
N ILE A 238 4.66 -25.63 -4.92
CA ILE A 238 3.26 -26.00 -5.22
C ILE A 238 2.33 -25.72 -4.01
N GLY A 239 2.89 -25.53 -2.82
CA GLY A 239 2.17 -25.29 -1.57
C GLY A 239 2.37 -23.89 -0.99
N LEU A 240 1.37 -23.40 -0.25
CA LEU A 240 1.49 -22.16 0.51
C LEU A 240 2.61 -22.30 1.55
N ASN A 241 3.50 -21.31 1.62
CA ASN A 241 4.41 -21.20 2.76
C ASN A 241 3.58 -20.92 4.02
N ARG A 242 3.66 -21.82 5.01
CA ARG A 242 2.95 -21.67 6.29
C ARG A 242 3.86 -21.15 7.40
N ARG A 243 5.14 -20.93 7.14
CA ARG A 243 6.09 -20.43 8.13
C ARG A 243 6.10 -18.91 8.12
N THR A 244 6.04 -18.33 9.31
CA THR A 244 6.15 -16.90 9.53
C THR A 244 7.58 -16.43 9.25
N LEU A 245 7.72 -15.16 8.85
CA LEU A 245 8.91 -14.56 8.26
C LEU A 245 10.21 -14.85 9.02
N MET A 246 10.17 -14.78 10.36
CA MET A 246 11.35 -14.93 11.21
C MET A 246 11.43 -16.29 11.92
N ALA A 247 10.56 -17.25 11.60
CA ALA A 247 10.49 -18.54 12.29
C ALA A 247 11.80 -19.34 12.24
N ASP A 248 12.51 -19.31 11.09
CA ASP A 248 13.71 -20.12 10.89
C ASP A 248 15.02 -19.32 10.99
N ASN A 249 15.02 -18.08 10.51
CA ASN A 249 16.24 -17.27 10.34
C ASN A 249 16.00 -15.83 10.84
N PRO A 250 16.02 -15.60 12.17
CA PRO A 250 15.83 -14.28 12.77
C PRO A 250 17.13 -13.46 12.88
N SER A 251 18.23 -13.89 12.25
CA SER A 251 19.56 -13.26 12.37
C SER A 251 19.57 -11.78 12.00
N ILE A 252 18.70 -11.35 11.07
CA ILE A 252 18.57 -9.95 10.65
C ILE A 252 18.12 -9.03 11.81
N CYS A 253 17.38 -9.56 12.78
CA CYS A 253 16.63 -8.76 13.74
C CYS A 253 17.50 -7.93 14.68
N ALA A 254 18.66 -8.45 15.08
CA ALA A 254 19.56 -7.77 16.00
C ALA A 254 20.11 -6.45 15.44
N GLU A 255 20.42 -6.41 14.14
CA GLU A 255 20.89 -5.20 13.46
C GLU A 255 19.72 -4.37 12.89
N TRP A 256 18.64 -5.03 12.47
CA TRP A 256 17.48 -4.37 11.87
C TRP A 256 16.75 -3.45 12.86
N ALA A 257 16.46 -3.95 14.06
CA ALA A 257 15.65 -3.22 15.05
C ALA A 257 16.23 -1.83 15.41
N PRO A 258 17.53 -1.68 15.77
CA PRO A 258 18.09 -0.35 16.04
C PRO A 258 18.15 0.53 14.78
N MET A 259 18.45 -0.04 13.61
CA MET A 259 18.50 0.69 12.34
C MET A 259 17.14 1.27 11.95
N SER A 260 16.09 0.45 11.99
CA SER A 260 14.70 0.87 11.72
C SER A 260 14.23 1.92 12.74
N THR A 261 14.54 1.72 14.03
CA THR A 261 14.17 2.68 15.08
C THR A 261 14.82 4.04 14.86
N ASN A 262 16.11 4.08 14.51
CA ASN A 262 16.79 5.33 14.18
C ASN A 262 16.13 6.03 12.98
N TYR A 263 15.90 5.30 11.89
CA TYR A 263 15.22 5.84 10.71
C TYR A 263 13.84 6.42 11.03
N ARG A 264 12.97 5.67 11.73
CA ARG A 264 11.64 6.14 12.12
C ARG A 264 11.71 7.40 13.00
N SER A 265 12.67 7.47 13.91
CA SER A 265 12.86 8.66 14.75
C SER A 265 13.31 9.89 13.93
N SER A 266 14.12 9.68 12.88
CA SER A 266 14.54 10.75 11.97
C SER A 266 13.43 11.21 11.02
N MET A 267 12.37 10.41 10.85
CA MET A 267 11.22 10.73 9.98
C MET A 267 10.10 11.50 10.71
N ALA A 268 10.32 11.98 11.94
CA ALA A 268 9.31 12.66 12.75
C ALA A 268 8.76 13.93 12.04
N ASP A 269 9.64 14.81 11.58
CA ASP A 269 9.24 16.07 10.92
C ASP A 269 8.41 15.82 9.65
N TRP A 270 8.78 14.78 8.88
CA TRP A 270 7.98 14.34 7.74
C TRP A 270 6.61 13.81 8.19
N SER A 271 6.56 13.03 9.26
CA SER A 271 5.31 12.41 9.71
C SER A 271 4.30 13.44 10.26
N ASP A 272 4.79 14.52 10.85
CA ASP A 272 3.97 15.57 11.49
C ASP A 272 3.43 16.61 10.49
N ALA A 273 4.01 16.69 9.29
CA ALA A 273 3.62 17.63 8.26
C ALA A 273 2.39 17.18 7.43
N ASP A 274 1.62 18.14 6.95
CA ASP A 274 0.52 17.91 6.02
C ASP A 274 1.03 17.85 4.57
N TRP A 275 0.88 16.70 3.93
CA TRP A 275 1.31 16.43 2.55
C TRP A 275 0.15 16.28 1.56
N GLN A 276 -1.03 16.84 1.88
CA GLN A 276 -2.16 16.85 0.94
C GLN A 276 -1.93 17.82 -0.24
N ALA A 277 -1.03 18.79 -0.09
CA ALA A 277 -0.64 19.70 -1.16
C ALA A 277 0.46 19.10 -2.07
N PRO A 278 0.42 19.34 -3.39
CA PRO A 278 1.54 19.00 -4.27
C PRO A 278 2.77 19.87 -3.99
N ALA A 279 3.95 19.43 -4.42
CA ALA A 279 5.22 20.11 -4.16
C ALA A 279 5.26 21.58 -4.57
N VAL A 280 4.54 21.93 -5.65
CA VAL A 280 4.46 23.31 -6.15
C VAL A 280 3.81 24.29 -5.17
N ASP A 281 3.00 23.77 -4.24
CA ASP A 281 2.25 24.53 -3.25
C ASP A 281 2.87 24.40 -1.84
N TRP A 282 4.01 23.72 -1.70
CA TRP A 282 4.69 23.56 -0.42
C TRP A 282 5.30 24.87 0.08
N THR A 283 5.21 25.07 1.40
CA THR A 283 5.96 26.09 2.11
C THR A 283 7.46 25.79 2.08
N TYR A 284 8.28 26.78 2.45
CA TYR A 284 9.72 26.58 2.60
C TYR A 284 10.06 25.46 3.59
N ASP A 285 9.35 25.38 4.72
CA ASP A 285 9.59 24.35 5.73
C ASP A 285 9.23 22.95 5.20
N GLN A 286 8.14 22.84 4.44
CA GLN A 286 7.76 21.59 3.77
C GLN A 286 8.79 21.17 2.70
N GLN A 287 9.31 22.10 1.91
CA GLN A 287 10.38 21.81 0.95
C GLN A 287 11.64 21.31 1.65
N SER A 288 12.07 22.00 2.71
CA SER A 288 13.22 21.62 3.54
C SER A 288 13.05 20.22 4.17
N ALA A 289 11.86 19.93 4.71
CA ALA A 289 11.54 18.61 5.26
C ALA A 289 11.50 17.52 4.16
N GLY A 290 11.03 17.85 2.96
CA GLY A 290 11.11 16.99 1.78
C GLY A 290 12.56 16.63 1.42
N ASP A 291 13.44 17.62 1.30
CA ASP A 291 14.85 17.39 0.96
C ASP A 291 15.58 16.53 2.01
N ALA A 292 15.32 16.78 3.29
CA ALA A 292 15.83 15.95 4.38
C ALA A 292 15.32 14.50 4.28
N THR A 293 14.02 14.33 3.99
CA THR A 293 13.38 13.02 3.80
C THR A 293 13.96 12.25 2.63
N ALA A 294 14.28 12.91 1.51
CA ALA A 294 14.91 12.27 0.36
C ALA A 294 16.24 11.60 0.75
N SER A 295 17.05 12.30 1.54
CA SER A 295 18.35 11.83 2.02
C SER A 295 18.19 10.68 3.02
N LEU A 296 17.26 10.80 3.97
CA LEU A 296 16.97 9.75 4.96
C LEU A 296 16.45 8.46 4.30
N ASN A 297 15.53 8.60 3.34
CA ASN A 297 14.99 7.47 2.59
C ASN A 297 16.08 6.72 1.82
N THR A 298 16.98 7.45 1.14
CA THR A 298 18.08 6.84 0.39
C THR A 298 19.07 6.12 1.32
N GLY A 299 19.44 6.76 2.45
CA GLY A 299 20.35 6.14 3.42
C GLY A 299 19.79 4.87 4.06
N PHE A 300 18.52 4.89 4.46
CA PHE A 300 17.87 3.70 5.01
C PHE A 300 17.65 2.61 3.94
N ALA A 301 17.31 2.99 2.71
CA ALA A 301 17.19 2.05 1.58
C ALA A 301 18.50 1.28 1.35
N ASP A 302 19.64 1.97 1.33
CA ASP A 302 20.95 1.34 1.13
C ASP A 302 21.34 0.45 2.32
N GLY A 303 21.13 0.92 3.56
CA GLY A 303 21.44 0.15 4.77
C GLY A 303 20.60 -1.11 4.91
N SER A 304 19.29 -1.00 4.69
CA SER A 304 18.33 -2.12 4.79
C SER A 304 18.54 -3.17 3.71
N GLU A 305 18.79 -2.75 2.46
CA GLU A 305 19.17 -3.67 1.39
C GLU A 305 20.48 -4.41 1.72
N GLN A 306 21.51 -3.68 2.16
CA GLN A 306 22.80 -4.30 2.47
C GLN A 306 22.72 -5.30 3.63
N LEU A 307 21.99 -4.95 4.69
CA LEU A 307 21.78 -5.83 5.84
C LEU A 307 21.01 -7.09 5.44
N SER A 308 19.91 -6.93 4.72
CA SER A 308 19.02 -8.04 4.39
C SER A 308 19.67 -9.08 3.48
N ARG A 309 20.52 -8.67 2.53
CA ARG A 309 21.31 -9.58 1.69
C ARG A 309 22.28 -10.49 2.46
N ARG A 310 22.65 -10.11 3.68
CA ARG A 310 23.51 -10.93 4.56
C ARG A 310 22.73 -11.77 5.56
N SER A 311 21.40 -11.65 5.60
CA SER A 311 20.56 -12.28 6.62
C SER A 311 20.37 -13.80 6.44
N ASN A 312 20.58 -14.32 5.23
CA ASN A 312 20.17 -15.69 4.86
C ASN A 312 18.66 -15.96 5.04
N ASN A 313 17.85 -14.90 5.08
CA ASN A 313 16.40 -14.97 5.07
C ASN A 313 15.88 -14.37 3.75
N PRO A 314 15.55 -15.19 2.74
CA PRO A 314 15.24 -14.71 1.40
C PRO A 314 13.96 -13.86 1.32
N ILE A 315 12.94 -14.16 2.14
CA ILE A 315 11.71 -13.35 2.17
C ILE A 315 11.98 -12.00 2.85
N ALA A 316 12.79 -11.99 3.91
CA ALA A 316 13.19 -10.73 4.55
C ALA A 316 14.08 -9.88 3.62
N GLU A 317 14.95 -10.50 2.81
CA GLU A 317 15.69 -9.85 1.73
C GLU A 317 14.72 -9.21 0.73
N ASP A 318 13.78 -9.97 0.17
CA ASP A 318 12.85 -9.44 -0.83
C ASP A 318 11.97 -8.30 -0.26
N PHE A 319 11.52 -8.39 1.00
CA PHE A 319 10.75 -7.32 1.64
C PHE A 319 11.58 -6.06 1.91
N ALA A 320 12.82 -6.22 2.40
CA ALA A 320 13.72 -5.09 2.64
C ALA A 320 14.15 -4.41 1.32
N VAL A 321 14.46 -5.20 0.29
CA VAL A 321 14.80 -4.67 -1.04
C VAL A 321 13.59 -3.99 -1.68
N LEU A 322 12.38 -4.54 -1.56
CA LEU A 322 11.17 -3.87 -2.06
C LEU A 322 10.94 -2.53 -1.34
N SER A 323 11.07 -2.52 -0.01
CA SER A 323 11.00 -1.29 0.79
C SER A 323 12.02 -0.25 0.29
N ALA A 324 13.28 -0.66 0.12
CA ALA A 324 14.35 0.18 -0.40
C ALA A 324 14.02 0.76 -1.80
N GLN A 325 13.44 -0.04 -2.70
CA GLN A 325 13.01 0.43 -4.02
C GLN A 325 11.91 1.49 -3.92
N TYR A 326 10.89 1.28 -3.07
CA TYR A 326 9.83 2.27 -2.85
C TYR A 326 10.35 3.56 -2.19
N LEU A 327 11.32 3.47 -1.27
CA LEU A 327 11.96 4.63 -0.66
C LEU A 327 12.76 5.46 -1.67
N ARG A 328 13.53 4.80 -2.54
CA ARG A 328 14.27 5.47 -3.62
C ARG A 328 13.31 6.14 -4.61
N ALA A 329 12.23 5.46 -4.98
CA ALA A 329 11.18 6.02 -5.83
C ALA A 329 10.48 7.23 -5.19
N HIS A 330 10.19 7.15 -3.88
CA HIS A 330 9.62 8.26 -3.13
C HIS A 330 10.59 9.44 -3.05
N ALA A 331 11.88 9.20 -2.78
CA ALA A 331 12.90 10.24 -2.76
C ALA A 331 12.99 10.99 -4.11
N LEU A 332 12.89 10.25 -5.22
CA LEU A 332 12.83 10.83 -6.57
C LEU A 332 11.52 11.58 -6.86
N ALA A 333 10.44 11.23 -6.16
CA ALA A 333 9.14 11.88 -6.32
C ALA A 333 9.09 13.25 -5.65
N LEU A 334 9.77 13.45 -4.53
CA LEU A 334 9.66 14.63 -3.66
C LEU A 334 9.74 15.99 -4.39
N PRO A 335 10.69 16.23 -5.32
CA PRO A 335 10.74 17.51 -6.04
C PRO A 335 9.53 17.79 -6.94
N THR A 336 8.77 16.76 -7.29
CA THR A 336 7.58 16.81 -8.16
C THR A 336 6.40 16.12 -7.49
N TYR A 337 6.38 16.15 -6.15
CA TYR A 337 5.45 15.37 -5.36
C TYR A 337 4.01 15.73 -5.70
N VAL A 338 3.19 14.70 -5.87
CA VAL A 338 1.73 14.79 -5.82
C VAL A 338 1.20 13.85 -4.75
N PRO A 339 0.01 14.10 -4.17
CA PRO A 339 -0.50 13.26 -3.08
C PRO A 339 -0.58 11.75 -3.37
N ALA A 340 -0.72 11.37 -4.65
CA ALA A 340 -0.68 9.96 -5.07
C ALA A 340 0.69 9.27 -4.85
N ASP A 341 1.79 10.04 -4.79
CA ASP A 341 3.13 9.53 -4.46
C ASP A 341 3.23 9.07 -3.00
N ARG A 342 2.27 9.44 -2.13
CA ARG A 342 2.19 8.92 -0.75
C ARG A 342 2.14 7.39 -0.71
N GLY A 343 1.50 6.77 -1.70
CA GLY A 343 1.45 5.31 -1.81
C GLY A 343 2.84 4.65 -1.85
N LEU A 344 3.85 5.37 -2.38
CA LEU A 344 5.24 4.88 -2.39
C LEU A 344 5.82 4.85 -0.97
N ALA A 345 5.66 5.93 -0.21
CA ALA A 345 6.11 6.01 1.17
C ALA A 345 5.38 5.00 2.07
N ASP A 346 4.05 4.87 1.91
CA ASP A 346 3.25 3.95 2.71
C ASP A 346 3.61 2.48 2.41
N ALA A 347 3.93 2.14 1.15
CA ALA A 347 4.38 0.80 0.79
C ALA A 347 5.70 0.44 1.50
N ALA A 348 6.69 1.33 1.43
CA ALA A 348 7.96 1.17 2.14
C ALA A 348 7.78 1.10 3.66
N ALA A 349 6.99 2.00 4.23
CA ALA A 349 6.76 2.04 5.68
C ALA A 349 6.09 0.76 6.18
N ASN A 350 5.08 0.25 5.46
CA ASN A 350 4.41 -0.98 5.85
C ASN A 350 5.32 -2.21 5.70
N LEU A 351 6.11 -2.33 4.62
CA LEU A 351 7.11 -3.40 4.48
C LEU A 351 8.15 -3.36 5.60
N THR A 352 8.60 -2.16 5.99
CA THR A 352 9.51 -1.96 7.12
C THR A 352 8.88 -2.43 8.42
N LYS A 353 7.61 -2.09 8.67
CA LYS A 353 6.84 -2.56 9.84
C LYS A 353 6.66 -4.08 9.84
N VAL A 354 6.48 -4.72 8.68
CA VAL A 354 6.41 -6.19 8.60
C VAL A 354 7.68 -6.81 9.19
N VAL A 355 8.86 -6.31 8.82
CA VAL A 355 10.13 -6.83 9.34
C VAL A 355 10.28 -6.48 10.82
N ASP A 356 9.94 -5.26 11.25
CA ASP A 356 9.99 -4.84 12.66
C ASP A 356 9.16 -5.77 13.56
N HIS A 357 7.89 -5.96 13.22
CA HIS A 357 6.95 -6.74 14.03
C HIS A 357 7.24 -8.24 13.94
N ALA A 358 7.68 -8.74 12.78
CA ALA A 358 8.10 -10.13 12.65
C ALA A 358 9.33 -10.44 13.51
N CYS A 359 10.27 -9.49 13.61
CA CYS A 359 11.42 -9.60 14.51
C CYS A 359 11.00 -9.57 15.99
N ALA A 360 10.07 -8.69 16.36
CA ALA A 360 9.57 -8.62 17.72
C ALA A 360 8.74 -9.86 18.13
N ALA A 361 8.13 -10.56 17.17
CA ALA A 361 7.31 -11.75 17.42
C ALA A 361 8.10 -13.03 17.76
N VAL A 362 9.43 -13.03 17.60
CA VAL A 362 10.32 -14.18 17.87
C VAL A 362 11.25 -13.97 19.07
N VAL A 363 11.13 -12.84 19.76
CA VAL A 363 11.82 -12.50 21.00
C VAL A 363 10.90 -12.85 22.17
#